data_AF-A0A8S3G482-F1
#
_entry.id   AF-A0A8S3G482-F1
#
_cell.length_a   1.000
_cell.length_b   1.000
_cell.length_c   1.000
_cell.angle_alpha   90.00
_cell.angle_beta   90.00
_cell.angle_gamma   90.00
#
_symmetry.space_group_name_H-M   'P 1'
#
loop_
_entity.id
_entity.type
_entity.pdbx_description
1 polymer ?
#
loop_
_entity_poly.entity_id
_entity_poly.type
_entity_poly.pdbx_seq_one_letter_code
_entity_poly.pdbx_strand_id
1 'polypeptide(L)'
;MCGNDTSHGDPNLNPIDDSPPKLIRTVENGSLYTVGSGEDQFWLVHVWGNTGYDYGFAYGTLLKEQIIQLQPIAWAHFEQQIMDELDKLKLPKWFEEIVASKGLAFALDFQNTLVEGYIDKEIYEEIRGIADAANIDYRAIRRLHMLGEITRGRCSLYGLWGNSTLGGKTLQLRALDWDTKGGLQDFPVVTIYHPRSPKLGHAFANVAWAGRYS
;
A
#
# COMPACT_ATOMS: atom_id res chain seq x y z
N MET A 1 21.28 -32.67 -7.27
CA MET A 1 21.58 -31.84 -8.45
C MET A 1 20.30 -31.11 -8.78
N CYS A 2 20.24 -29.79 -8.57
CA CYS A 2 19.10 -29.00 -9.03
C CYS A 2 19.21 -28.92 -10.56
N GLY A 3 18.23 -29.51 -11.25
CA GLY A 3 18.13 -29.47 -12.71
C GLY A 3 17.96 -28.02 -13.17
N ASN A 4 18.74 -27.65 -14.17
CA ASN A 4 18.91 -26.31 -14.70
C ASN A 4 17.75 -25.96 -15.66
N ASP A 5 16.51 -25.99 -15.16
CA ASP A 5 15.29 -25.99 -16.00
C ASP A 5 14.47 -24.70 -15.94
N THR A 6 15.12 -23.55 -15.81
CA THR A 6 14.50 -22.27 -16.15
C THR A 6 15.44 -21.44 -17.00
N SER A 7 14.98 -20.97 -18.15
CA SER A 7 15.65 -19.88 -18.87
C SER A 7 15.76 -18.73 -17.89
N HIS A 8 16.98 -18.32 -17.54
CA HIS A 8 17.21 -17.10 -16.79
C HIS A 8 16.44 -15.97 -17.48
N GLY A 9 15.54 -15.29 -16.75
CA GLY A 9 14.83 -14.14 -17.30
C GLY A 9 15.82 -13.12 -17.85
N ASP A 10 15.42 -12.38 -18.87
CA ASP A 10 16.29 -11.38 -19.47
C ASP A 10 16.82 -10.42 -18.38
N PRO A 11 18.12 -10.14 -18.36
CA PRO A 11 18.70 -9.26 -17.35
C PRO A 11 18.02 -7.89 -17.43
N ASN A 12 17.70 -7.31 -16.27
CA ASN A 12 17.22 -5.94 -16.22
C ASN A 12 18.39 -5.00 -16.60
N LEU A 13 18.34 -4.47 -17.82
CA LEU A 13 19.34 -3.54 -18.37
C LEU A 13 18.90 -2.07 -18.21
N ASN A 14 17.82 -1.80 -17.47
CA ASN A 14 17.39 -0.43 -17.23
C ASN A 14 18.49 0.32 -16.47
N PRO A 15 18.85 1.53 -16.89
CA PRO A 15 19.83 2.33 -16.19
C PRO A 15 19.32 2.64 -14.77
N ILE A 16 20.26 2.75 -13.82
CA ILE A 16 19.93 3.30 -12.51
C ILE A 16 19.58 4.77 -12.74
N ASP A 17 18.36 5.17 -12.38
CA ASP A 17 18.01 6.58 -12.34
C ASP A 17 18.63 7.23 -11.10
N ASP A 18 19.56 8.15 -11.32
CA ASP A 18 20.24 8.95 -10.32
C ASP A 18 19.76 10.41 -10.30
N SER A 19 18.69 10.72 -11.05
CA SER A 19 18.10 12.06 -11.11
C SER A 19 17.56 12.47 -9.73
N PRO A 20 17.75 13.73 -9.31
CA PRO A 20 17.21 14.19 -8.05
C PRO A 20 15.67 14.23 -8.09
N PRO A 21 14.99 13.88 -6.99
CA PRO A 21 13.54 14.03 -6.88
C PRO A 21 13.09 15.47 -7.20
N LYS A 22 12.09 15.61 -8.05
CA LYS A 22 11.53 16.92 -8.43
C LYS A 22 10.36 17.27 -7.53
N LEU A 23 10.49 18.35 -6.76
CA LEU A 23 9.43 18.87 -5.90
C LEU A 23 8.22 19.33 -6.76
N ILE A 24 7.04 18.89 -6.37
CA ILE A 24 5.76 19.24 -7.01
C ILE A 24 4.98 20.23 -6.17
N ARG A 25 4.78 19.93 -4.88
CA ARG A 25 4.06 20.81 -3.95
C ARG A 25 4.38 20.49 -2.50
N THR A 26 4.11 21.45 -1.62
CA THR A 26 4.23 21.33 -0.17
C THR A 26 2.93 21.75 0.49
N VAL A 27 2.59 21.12 1.60
CA VAL A 27 1.45 21.47 2.46
C VAL A 27 1.93 21.55 3.89
N GLU A 28 1.06 21.95 4.81
CA GLU A 28 1.34 21.71 6.22
C GLU A 28 1.53 20.21 6.44
N ASN A 29 2.59 19.84 7.15
CA ASN A 29 2.87 18.44 7.49
C ASN A 29 3.27 17.51 6.33
N GLY A 30 3.55 18.03 5.12
CA GLY A 30 4.07 17.18 4.05
C GLY A 30 4.63 17.87 2.80
N SER A 31 5.31 17.07 1.97
CA SER A 31 5.80 17.47 0.65
C SER A 31 5.73 16.32 -0.35
N LEU A 32 5.43 16.65 -1.61
CA LEU A 32 5.28 15.71 -2.72
C LEU A 32 6.34 15.96 -3.78
N TYR A 33 6.96 14.89 -4.23
CA TYR A 33 7.95 14.86 -5.30
C TYR A 33 7.58 13.83 -6.36
N THR A 34 8.20 13.96 -7.52
CA THR A 34 8.25 12.93 -8.56
C THR A 34 9.68 12.42 -8.69
N VAL A 35 9.83 11.13 -8.93
CA VAL A 35 11.10 10.44 -9.18
C VAL A 35 10.88 9.52 -10.39
N GLY A 36 11.90 9.28 -11.21
CA GLY A 36 11.73 8.51 -12.44
C GLY A 36 11.24 9.35 -13.61
N SER A 37 11.10 8.69 -14.75
CA SER A 37 10.54 9.26 -15.97
C SER A 37 9.80 8.20 -16.77
N GLY A 38 8.86 8.60 -17.63
CA GLY A 38 8.06 7.67 -18.42
C GLY A 38 7.26 6.71 -17.54
N GLU A 39 7.29 5.42 -17.89
CA GLU A 39 6.58 4.34 -17.20
C GLU A 39 7.18 4.01 -15.81
N ASP A 40 8.44 4.40 -15.55
CA ASP A 40 9.12 4.16 -14.27
C ASP A 40 8.93 5.32 -13.26
N GLN A 41 8.08 6.31 -13.60
CA GLN A 41 7.82 7.44 -12.72
C GLN A 41 6.94 7.04 -11.53
N PHE A 42 7.32 7.45 -10.32
CA PHE A 42 6.51 7.26 -9.11
C PHE A 42 6.47 8.52 -8.23
N TRP A 43 5.50 8.54 -7.32
CA TRP A 43 5.36 9.62 -6.35
C TRP A 43 6.21 9.34 -5.11
N LEU A 44 6.96 10.35 -4.68
CA LEU A 44 7.66 10.33 -3.40
C LEU A 44 7.01 11.34 -2.46
N VAL A 45 6.44 10.86 -1.36
CA VAL A 45 5.75 11.67 -0.36
C VAL A 45 6.57 11.68 0.93
N HIS A 46 6.76 12.85 1.50
CA HIS A 46 7.26 13.00 2.87
C HIS A 46 6.14 13.54 3.74
N VAL A 47 5.86 12.88 4.87
CA VAL A 47 4.88 13.34 5.87
C VAL A 47 5.52 13.44 7.26
N TRP A 48 5.12 14.45 8.03
CA TRP A 48 5.59 14.65 9.40
C TRP A 48 4.46 15.13 10.31
N GLY A 49 4.53 14.82 11.61
CA GLY A 49 3.38 15.07 12.48
C GLY A 49 3.58 14.55 13.90
N ASN A 50 2.63 14.91 14.77
CA ASN A 50 2.56 14.44 16.15
C ASN A 50 1.51 13.33 16.34
N THR A 51 0.61 13.18 15.38
CA THR A 51 -0.44 12.15 15.31
C THR A 51 -0.48 11.47 13.95
N GLY A 52 -1.06 10.28 13.86
CA GLY A 52 -1.36 9.62 12.58
C GLY A 52 -2.28 10.46 11.70
N TYR A 53 -3.21 11.21 12.30
CA TYR A 53 -4.06 12.15 11.57
C TYR A 53 -3.26 13.20 10.81
N ASP A 54 -2.20 13.77 11.41
CA ASP A 54 -1.33 14.74 10.73
C ASP A 54 -0.70 14.14 9.47
N TYR A 55 -0.25 12.89 9.54
CA TYR A 55 0.27 12.16 8.37
C TYR A 55 -0.80 11.99 7.32
N GLY A 56 -1.96 11.46 7.73
CA GLY A 56 -3.04 11.13 6.83
C GLY A 56 -3.59 12.35 6.12
N PHE A 57 -3.76 13.46 6.84
CA PHE A 57 -4.29 14.69 6.28
C PHE A 57 -3.32 15.32 5.28
N ALA A 58 -2.02 15.35 5.61
CA ALA A 58 -0.99 15.82 4.68
C ALA A 58 -0.91 14.92 3.44
N TYR A 59 -0.85 13.60 3.63
CA TYR A 59 -0.83 12.61 2.55
C TYR A 59 -2.06 12.73 1.65
N GLY A 60 -3.26 12.74 2.24
CA GLY A 60 -4.53 12.84 1.53
C GLY A 60 -4.66 14.15 0.76
N THR A 61 -4.12 15.25 1.30
CA THR A 61 -4.08 16.53 0.59
C THR A 61 -3.11 16.48 -0.59
N LEU A 62 -1.93 15.89 -0.39
CA LEU A 62 -0.88 15.80 -1.40
C LEU A 62 -1.20 14.80 -2.51
N LEU A 63 -2.05 13.80 -2.28
CA LEU A 63 -2.39 12.77 -3.27
C LEU A 63 -3.87 12.72 -3.60
N LYS A 64 -4.62 13.78 -3.29
CA LYS A 64 -6.08 13.84 -3.44
C LYS A 64 -6.57 13.36 -4.80
N GLU A 65 -5.94 13.85 -5.88
CA GLU A 65 -6.34 13.50 -7.24
C GLU A 65 -6.13 12.00 -7.52
N GLN A 66 -4.99 11.45 -7.09
CA GLN A 66 -4.64 10.05 -7.29
C GLN A 66 -5.55 9.13 -6.48
N ILE A 67 -5.87 9.51 -5.23
CA ILE A 67 -6.76 8.74 -4.34
C ILE A 67 -8.18 8.68 -4.92
N ILE A 68 -8.72 9.82 -5.37
CA ILE A 68 -10.07 9.90 -5.95
C ILE A 68 -10.17 9.05 -7.22
N GLN A 69 -9.11 8.94 -8.01
CA GLN A 69 -9.08 8.09 -9.20
C GLN A 69 -8.96 6.61 -8.85
N LEU A 70 -8.01 6.25 -7.98
CA LEU A 70 -7.70 4.86 -7.69
C LEU A 70 -8.78 4.17 -6.84
N GLN A 71 -9.33 4.85 -5.83
CA GLN A 71 -10.26 4.23 -4.87
C GLN A 71 -11.43 3.50 -5.53
N PRO A 72 -12.20 4.09 -6.47
CA PRO A 72 -13.34 3.40 -7.09
C PRO A 72 -12.90 2.26 -8.01
N ILE A 73 -11.78 2.41 -8.72
CA ILE A 73 -11.23 1.40 -9.63
C ILE A 73 -10.79 0.17 -8.82
N ALA A 74 -10.00 0.40 -7.77
CA ALA A 74 -9.53 -0.65 -6.90
C ALA A 74 -10.70 -1.35 -6.20
N TRP A 75 -11.67 -0.60 -5.66
CA TRP A 75 -12.84 -1.19 -5.02
C TRP A 75 -13.63 -2.09 -5.96
N ALA A 76 -13.99 -1.60 -7.15
CA ALA A 76 -14.77 -2.37 -8.12
C ALA A 76 -14.03 -3.64 -8.56
N HIS A 77 -12.72 -3.54 -8.80
CA HIS A 77 -11.90 -4.68 -9.18
C HIS A 77 -11.85 -5.75 -8.07
N PHE A 78 -11.58 -5.34 -6.83
CA PHE A 78 -11.48 -6.27 -5.72
C PHE A 78 -12.81 -6.86 -5.31
N GLU A 79 -13.87 -6.07 -5.34
CA GLU A 79 -15.23 -6.56 -5.12
C GLU A 79 -15.58 -7.65 -6.13
N GLN A 80 -15.33 -7.40 -7.42
CA GLN A 80 -15.54 -8.40 -8.45
C GLN A 80 -14.68 -9.65 -8.22
N GLN A 81 -13.38 -9.48 -7.99
CA GLN A 81 -12.45 -10.59 -7.78
C GLN A 81 -12.86 -11.47 -6.59
N ILE A 82 -13.22 -10.86 -5.46
CA ILE A 82 -13.62 -11.61 -4.27
C ILE A 82 -14.94 -12.32 -4.48
N MET A 83 -15.90 -11.69 -5.17
CA MET A 83 -17.18 -12.31 -5.47
C MET A 83 -17.04 -13.48 -6.45
N ASP A 84 -16.17 -13.36 -7.46
CA ASP A 84 -15.93 -14.40 -8.47
C ASP A 84 -15.08 -15.56 -7.95
N GLU A 85 -14.24 -15.31 -6.94
CA GLU A 85 -13.29 -16.28 -6.39
C GLU A 85 -13.54 -16.65 -4.94
N LEU A 86 -14.72 -16.34 -4.38
CA LEU A 86 -15.03 -16.53 -2.96
C LEU A 86 -14.68 -17.95 -2.47
N ASP A 87 -15.14 -18.97 -3.22
CA ASP A 87 -14.88 -20.39 -2.91
C ASP A 87 -13.39 -20.78 -3.04
N LYS A 88 -12.60 -20.04 -3.82
CA LYS A 88 -11.16 -20.30 -4.05
C LYS A 88 -10.27 -19.62 -3.02
N LEU A 89 -10.72 -18.51 -2.42
CA LEU A 89 -9.95 -17.73 -1.46
C LEU A 89 -9.68 -18.50 -0.15
N LYS A 90 -10.39 -19.63 0.06
CA LYS A 90 -10.30 -20.48 1.27
C LYS A 90 -10.44 -19.62 2.53
N LEU A 91 -11.45 -18.76 2.54
CA LEU A 91 -11.73 -17.89 3.67
C LEU A 91 -12.39 -18.71 4.78
N PRO A 92 -12.42 -18.22 6.02
CA PRO A 92 -13.24 -18.83 7.04
C PRO A 92 -14.71 -18.86 6.59
N LYS A 93 -15.40 -19.99 6.75
CA LYS A 93 -16.80 -20.17 6.31
C LYS A 93 -17.74 -19.07 6.81
N TRP A 94 -17.55 -18.61 8.05
CA TRP A 94 -18.35 -17.53 8.62
C TRP A 94 -18.23 -16.22 7.80
N PHE A 95 -17.07 -15.96 7.19
CA PHE A 95 -16.87 -14.78 6.36
C PHE A 95 -17.50 -14.95 4.98
N GLU A 96 -17.33 -16.12 4.36
CA GLU A 96 -17.97 -16.48 3.08
C GLU A 96 -19.50 -16.34 3.18
N GLU A 97 -20.10 -16.83 4.26
CA GLU A 97 -21.53 -16.71 4.53
C GLU A 97 -21.97 -15.24 4.66
N ILE A 98 -21.18 -14.40 5.31
CA ILE A 98 -21.48 -12.96 5.44
C ILE A 98 -21.34 -12.25 4.09
N VAL A 99 -20.30 -12.54 3.30
CA VAL A 99 -20.12 -11.97 1.96
C VAL A 99 -21.30 -12.36 1.07
N ALA A 100 -21.67 -13.65 1.04
CA ALA A 100 -22.77 -14.14 0.22
C ALA A 100 -24.14 -13.57 0.64
N SER A 101 -24.36 -13.32 1.94
CA SER A 101 -25.66 -12.85 2.46
C SER A 101 -25.80 -11.33 2.56
N LYS A 102 -24.72 -10.60 2.83
CA LYS A 102 -24.73 -9.15 3.15
C LYS A 102 -23.76 -8.32 2.31
N GLY A 103 -22.96 -8.96 1.47
CA GLY A 103 -21.98 -8.29 0.61
C GLY A 103 -20.64 -8.01 1.29
N LEU A 104 -19.62 -7.78 0.45
CA LEU A 104 -18.24 -7.58 0.87
C LEU A 104 -18.05 -6.39 1.82
N ALA A 105 -18.73 -5.26 1.55
CA ALA A 105 -18.64 -4.07 2.39
C ALA A 105 -19.04 -4.33 3.84
N PHE A 106 -20.11 -5.10 4.06
CA PHE A 106 -20.55 -5.49 5.41
C PHE A 106 -19.55 -6.47 6.04
N ALA A 107 -19.06 -7.45 5.27
CA ALA A 107 -18.10 -8.43 5.74
C ALA A 107 -16.80 -7.78 6.25
N LEU A 108 -16.26 -6.81 5.50
CA LEU A 108 -15.07 -6.05 5.89
C LEU A 108 -15.30 -5.16 7.11
N ASP A 109 -16.47 -4.52 7.20
CA ASP A 109 -16.83 -3.73 8.39
C ASP A 109 -16.92 -4.62 9.64
N PHE A 110 -17.52 -5.81 9.52
CA PHE A 110 -17.59 -6.78 10.61
C PHE A 110 -16.21 -7.32 10.97
N GLN A 111 -15.37 -7.69 9.99
CA GLN A 111 -13.99 -8.08 10.25
C GLN A 111 -13.23 -7.01 11.03
N ASN A 112 -13.37 -5.73 10.66
CA ASN A 112 -12.73 -4.65 11.40
C ASN A 112 -13.13 -4.66 12.89
N THR A 113 -14.40 -4.93 13.22
CA THR A 113 -14.84 -4.99 14.63
C THR A 113 -14.16 -6.12 15.43
N LEU A 114 -13.69 -7.18 14.75
CA LEU A 114 -12.97 -8.28 15.40
C LEU A 114 -11.50 -7.95 15.65
N VAL A 115 -10.90 -7.10 14.81
CA VAL A 115 -9.45 -6.82 14.84
C VAL A 115 -9.09 -5.44 15.38
N GLU A 116 -10.04 -4.51 15.48
CA GLU A 116 -9.76 -3.10 15.85
C GLU A 116 -9.03 -2.94 17.18
N GLY A 117 -9.25 -3.84 18.14
CA GLY A 117 -8.56 -3.83 19.43
C GLY A 117 -7.07 -4.19 19.36
N TYR A 118 -6.62 -4.75 18.23
CA TYR A 118 -5.23 -5.16 17.98
C TYR A 118 -4.49 -4.22 17.03
N ILE A 119 -5.18 -3.23 16.44
CA ILE A 119 -4.61 -2.25 15.54
C ILE A 119 -4.32 -0.97 16.33
N ASP A 120 -3.17 -0.35 16.07
CA ASP A 120 -2.84 0.94 16.70
C ASP A 120 -3.89 2.00 16.32
N LYS A 121 -4.30 2.82 17.29
CA LYS A 121 -5.25 3.90 17.05
C LYS A 121 -4.71 4.93 16.07
N GLU A 122 -3.39 5.14 16.05
CA GLU A 122 -2.77 6.10 15.14
C GLU A 122 -2.96 5.70 13.66
N ILE A 123 -3.08 4.41 13.37
CA ILE A 123 -3.43 3.92 12.02
C ILE A 123 -4.84 4.38 11.62
N TYR A 124 -5.82 4.26 12.52
CA TYR A 124 -7.17 4.73 12.24
C TYR A 124 -7.27 6.25 12.12
N GLU A 125 -6.47 6.98 12.89
CA GLU A 125 -6.34 8.43 12.74
C GLU A 125 -5.71 8.81 11.41
N GLU A 126 -4.72 8.07 10.91
CA GLU A 126 -4.16 8.26 9.57
C GLU A 126 -5.21 8.01 8.48
N ILE A 127 -5.95 6.91 8.54
CA ILE A 127 -7.08 6.64 7.61
C ILE A 127 -8.07 7.80 7.62
N ARG A 128 -8.38 8.34 8.80
CA ARG A 128 -9.30 9.46 8.96
C ARG A 128 -8.74 10.73 8.32
N GLY A 129 -7.48 11.07 8.58
CA GLY A 129 -6.82 12.20 7.94
C GLY A 129 -6.86 12.11 6.42
N ILE A 130 -6.58 10.92 5.85
CA ILE A 130 -6.66 10.69 4.40
C ILE A 130 -8.07 10.94 3.89
N ALA A 131 -9.08 10.36 4.56
CA ALA A 131 -10.48 10.47 4.18
C ALA A 131 -10.96 11.93 4.21
N ASP A 132 -10.64 12.67 5.28
CA ASP A 132 -11.05 14.06 5.46
C ASP A 132 -10.39 14.98 4.42
N ALA A 133 -9.09 14.82 4.16
CA ALA A 133 -8.39 15.61 3.16
C ALA A 133 -8.84 15.30 1.72
N ALA A 134 -9.04 14.02 1.41
CA ALA A 134 -9.53 13.58 0.10
C ALA A 134 -11.03 13.84 -0.10
N ASN A 135 -11.78 14.15 0.96
CA ASN A 135 -13.25 14.23 0.98
C ASN A 135 -13.91 12.94 0.49
N ILE A 136 -13.45 11.80 1.01
CA ILE A 136 -13.96 10.46 0.74
C ILE A 136 -14.52 9.89 2.06
N ASP A 137 -15.54 9.05 1.96
CA ASP A 137 -16.07 8.37 3.15
C ASP A 137 -14.98 7.54 3.86
N TYR A 138 -14.85 7.75 5.17
CA TYR A 138 -13.87 7.06 6.01
C TYR A 138 -13.97 5.52 5.88
N ARG A 139 -15.20 4.97 5.79
CA ARG A 139 -15.36 3.52 5.66
C ARG A 139 -14.88 3.02 4.31
N ALA A 140 -15.06 3.81 3.25
CA ALA A 140 -14.55 3.46 1.92
C ALA A 140 -13.02 3.30 1.92
N ILE A 141 -12.29 4.24 2.53
CA ILE A 141 -10.83 4.13 2.68
C ILE A 141 -10.49 2.94 3.59
N ARG A 142 -11.10 2.81 4.77
CA ARG A 142 -10.84 1.70 5.71
C ARG A 142 -11.05 0.33 5.07
N ARG A 143 -12.14 0.13 4.34
CA ARG A 143 -12.47 -1.14 3.69
C ARG A 143 -11.41 -1.54 2.68
N LEU A 144 -10.92 -0.60 1.88
CA LEU A 144 -9.84 -0.85 0.92
C LEU A 144 -8.57 -1.38 1.62
N HIS A 145 -8.27 -0.89 2.83
CA HIS A 145 -7.14 -1.39 3.62
C HIS A 145 -7.36 -2.79 4.18
N MET A 146 -8.60 -3.12 4.59
CA MET A 146 -8.95 -4.46 5.07
C MET A 146 -8.89 -5.53 3.98
N LEU A 147 -8.93 -5.15 2.69
CA LEU A 147 -8.78 -6.11 1.59
C LEU A 147 -7.43 -6.82 1.63
N GLY A 148 -6.37 -6.15 2.10
CA GLY A 148 -5.04 -6.74 2.22
C GLY A 148 -4.99 -7.97 3.15
N GLU A 149 -5.88 -8.04 4.13
CA GLU A 149 -5.98 -9.15 5.07
C GLU A 149 -6.63 -10.41 4.45
N ILE A 150 -7.50 -10.23 3.45
CA ILE A 150 -8.26 -11.32 2.84
C ILE A 150 -7.79 -11.69 1.43
N THR A 151 -7.11 -10.77 0.75
CA THR A 151 -6.54 -11.01 -0.58
C THR A 151 -5.14 -11.59 -0.44
N ARG A 152 -4.93 -12.83 -0.90
CA ARG A 152 -3.60 -13.46 -0.90
C ARG A 152 -2.76 -12.88 -2.04
N GLY A 153 -2.08 -11.77 -1.76
CA GLY A 153 -1.03 -11.26 -2.64
C GLY A 153 0.03 -12.32 -2.89
N ARG A 154 0.47 -12.47 -4.14
CA ARG A 154 1.63 -13.31 -4.45
C ARG A 154 2.87 -12.44 -4.28
N CYS A 155 3.70 -12.76 -3.29
CA CYS A 155 4.95 -12.06 -3.04
C CYS A 155 6.11 -13.04 -3.11
N SER A 156 7.20 -12.61 -3.72
CA SER A 156 8.51 -13.26 -3.57
C SER A 156 9.38 -12.38 -2.67
N LEU A 157 9.96 -12.96 -1.61
CA LEU A 157 10.88 -12.27 -0.70
C LEU A 157 12.24 -12.97 -0.72
N TYR A 158 13.30 -12.18 -0.85
CA TYR A 158 14.68 -12.66 -0.81
C TYR A 158 15.46 -11.89 0.26
N GLY A 159 16.15 -12.63 1.12
CA GLY A 159 17.10 -12.08 2.08
C GLY A 159 18.48 -12.69 1.82
N LEU A 160 19.49 -11.85 1.66
CA LEU A 160 20.88 -12.26 1.45
C LEU A 160 21.75 -11.57 2.50
N TRP A 161 22.67 -12.29 3.12
CA TRP A 161 23.59 -11.74 4.12
C TRP A 161 24.90 -12.55 4.18
N GLY A 162 25.89 -12.02 4.91
CA GLY A 162 27.17 -12.69 5.12
C GLY A 162 27.89 -12.98 3.80
N ASN A 163 28.39 -14.19 3.61
CA ASN A 163 29.14 -14.56 2.41
C ASN A 163 28.31 -14.52 1.11
N SER A 164 26.99 -14.34 1.20
CA SER A 164 26.08 -14.22 0.05
C SER A 164 26.03 -12.82 -0.54
N THR A 165 26.69 -11.82 0.07
CA THR A 165 26.71 -10.43 -0.39
C THR A 165 28.11 -9.86 -0.38
N LEU A 166 28.38 -8.92 -1.31
CA LEU A 166 29.66 -8.21 -1.32
C LEU A 166 29.82 -7.41 -0.01
N GLY A 167 30.82 -7.77 0.79
CA GLY A 167 31.11 -7.12 2.06
C GLY A 167 30.23 -7.53 3.24
N GLY A 168 29.46 -8.63 3.14
CA GLY A 168 28.74 -9.19 4.30
C GLY A 168 27.45 -8.48 4.70
N LYS A 169 27.05 -7.43 3.97
CA LYS A 169 25.87 -6.61 4.29
C LYS A 169 24.56 -7.36 4.05
N THR A 170 23.53 -7.05 4.81
CA THR A 170 22.19 -7.61 4.57
C THR A 170 21.52 -6.88 3.41
N LEU A 171 21.02 -7.64 2.44
CA LEU A 171 20.16 -7.17 1.36
C LEU A 171 18.80 -7.85 1.50
N GLN A 172 17.74 -7.05 1.39
CA GLN A 172 16.37 -7.52 1.38
C GLN A 172 15.72 -7.06 0.07
N LEU A 173 15.14 -7.99 -0.67
CA LEU A 173 14.40 -7.73 -1.90
C LEU A 173 12.99 -8.30 -1.77
N ARG A 174 12.03 -7.59 -2.35
CA ARG A 174 10.64 -8.04 -2.44
C ARG A 174 10.12 -7.73 -3.85
N ALA A 175 9.51 -8.73 -4.47
CA ALA A 175 8.62 -8.55 -5.60
C ALA A 175 7.18 -8.79 -5.12
N LEU A 176 6.30 -7.85 -5.40
CA LEU A 176 4.87 -7.96 -5.12
C LEU A 176 4.17 -8.13 -6.47
N ASP A 177 3.73 -9.35 -6.75
CA ASP A 177 2.96 -9.65 -7.95
C ASP A 177 1.48 -9.39 -7.66
N TRP A 178 0.89 -8.49 -8.44
CA TRP A 178 -0.53 -8.15 -8.34
C TRP A 178 -1.19 -8.14 -9.71
N ASP A 179 -2.53 -8.20 -9.73
CA ASP A 179 -3.29 -8.06 -10.97
C ASP A 179 -3.13 -6.64 -11.54
N THR A 180 -2.60 -6.54 -12.76
CA THR A 180 -2.42 -5.27 -13.48
C THR A 180 -3.74 -4.67 -13.96
N LYS A 181 -4.86 -5.39 -13.85
CA LYS A 181 -6.19 -4.88 -14.18
C LYS A 181 -6.83 -4.04 -13.08
N GLY A 182 -6.26 -4.06 -11.87
CA GLY A 182 -6.76 -3.28 -10.73
C GLY A 182 -6.39 -1.79 -10.74
N GLY A 183 -5.61 -1.34 -11.73
CA GLY A 183 -5.17 0.06 -11.87
C GLY A 183 -4.20 0.55 -10.80
N LEU A 184 -3.77 -0.34 -9.90
CA LEU A 184 -2.88 0.01 -8.79
C LEU A 184 -1.51 0.48 -9.30
N GLN A 185 -0.98 -0.21 -10.31
CA GLN A 185 0.33 0.11 -10.89
C GLN A 185 0.44 1.51 -11.50
N ASP A 186 -0.68 2.17 -11.76
CA ASP A 186 -0.71 3.52 -12.35
C ASP A 186 -0.48 4.62 -11.29
N PHE A 187 -0.53 4.24 -9.99
CA PHE A 187 -0.37 5.18 -8.87
C PHE A 187 0.65 4.68 -7.83
N PRO A 188 1.90 4.36 -8.20
CA PRO A 188 2.92 3.92 -7.27
C PRO A 188 3.39 5.08 -6.38
N VAL A 189 3.53 4.81 -5.07
CA VAL A 189 3.93 5.80 -4.07
C VAL A 189 4.96 5.21 -3.12
N VAL A 190 6.05 5.95 -2.91
CA VAL A 190 6.95 5.76 -1.77
C VAL A 190 6.66 6.86 -0.76
N THR A 191 6.34 6.49 0.47
CA THR A 191 6.06 7.43 1.56
C THR A 191 7.14 7.34 2.61
N ILE A 192 7.74 8.47 2.95
CA ILE A 192 8.72 8.62 4.02
C ILE A 192 8.05 9.30 5.20
N TYR A 193 7.95 8.58 6.31
CA TYR A 193 7.34 9.04 7.54
C TYR A 193 8.42 9.63 8.45
N HIS A 194 8.16 10.85 8.94
CA HIS A 194 9.06 11.57 9.85
C HIS A 194 8.33 11.85 11.19
N PRO A 195 8.36 10.91 12.15
CA PRO A 195 7.84 11.11 13.51
C PRO A 195 8.40 12.33 14.23
N ARG A 196 7.50 13.17 14.76
CA ARG A 196 7.85 14.24 15.71
C ARG A 196 7.51 13.90 17.16
N SER A 197 6.85 12.75 17.36
CA SER A 197 6.46 12.22 18.66
C SER A 197 7.00 10.80 18.82
N PRO A 198 7.60 10.45 19.98
CA PRO A 198 8.02 9.07 20.25
C PRO A 198 6.88 8.04 20.18
N LYS A 199 5.62 8.47 20.32
CA LYS A 199 4.44 7.60 20.19
C LYS A 199 4.30 7.00 18.79
N LEU A 200 4.79 7.69 17.76
CA LEU A 200 4.72 7.28 16.36
C LEU A 200 5.94 6.45 15.92
N GLY A 201 6.81 6.09 16.87
CA GLY A 201 7.96 5.23 16.60
C GLY A 201 9.12 5.93 15.87
N HIS A 202 9.76 5.19 14.97
CA HIS A 202 10.95 5.63 14.23
C HIS A 202 10.58 6.10 12.83
N ALA A 203 11.44 6.93 12.21
CA ALA A 203 11.29 7.24 10.80
C ALA A 203 11.40 5.97 9.96
N PHE A 204 10.50 5.82 8.99
CA PHE A 204 10.46 4.64 8.13
C PHE A 204 9.94 5.01 6.72
N ALA A 205 10.13 4.09 5.78
CA ALA A 205 9.64 4.22 4.42
C ALA A 205 8.63 3.10 4.13
N ASN A 206 7.56 3.45 3.42
CA ASN A 206 6.57 2.51 2.92
C ASN A 206 6.49 2.59 1.40
N VAL A 207 6.36 1.44 0.73
CA VAL A 207 6.17 1.35 -0.73
C VAL A 207 4.77 0.78 -0.97
N ALA A 208 3.92 1.58 -1.59
CA ALA A 208 2.50 1.30 -1.73
C ALA A 208 1.90 2.00 -2.96
N TRP A 209 0.58 2.18 -2.96
CA TRP A 209 -0.16 2.92 -3.97
C TRP A 209 -0.89 4.10 -3.35
N ALA A 210 -1.35 5.05 -4.17
CA ALA A 210 -2.06 6.22 -3.69
C ALA A 210 -3.29 5.85 -2.84
N GLY A 211 -3.37 6.41 -1.63
CA GLY A 211 -4.49 6.19 -0.72
C GLY A 211 -4.31 4.99 0.20
N ARG A 212 -3.16 4.32 0.14
CA ARG A 212 -2.77 3.27 1.09
C ARG A 212 -1.84 3.82 2.17
N TYR A 213 -2.18 3.65 3.45
CA TYR A 213 -1.31 3.95 4.59
C TYR A 213 -0.31 2.81 4.87
N SER A 214 0.62 3.01 5.81
CA SER A 214 1.65 2.02 6.21
C SER A 214 1.14 0.83 7.02
#